data_AF-A0A1L5KFG9-F1
#
_entry.id   AF-A0A1L5KFG9-F1
#
_cell.length_a   1.000
_cell.length_b   1.000
_cell.length_c   1.000
_cell.angle_alpha   90.00
_cell.angle_beta   90.00
_cell.angle_gamma   90.00
#
_symmetry.space_group_name_H-M   'P 1'
#
loop_
_entity.id
_entity.type
_entity.pdbx_description
1 polymer ?
#
loop_
_entity_poly.entity_id
_entity_poly.type
_entity_poly.pdbx_seq_one_letter_code
_entity_poly.pdbx_strand_id
1 'polypeptide(L)'
;MTNRFSNWSNEYKELIRSTTFFVGLTIKIFPLDKKPWKSNRPLPITLIGDTAHLMPPFAGQGVNSGLVDALILSDNLADGKFNSIEEAVKNYEQQMFIYGKEAQEESTQNEIEMFKPDFTFQQLLNV
;
A
#
# COMPACT_ATOMS: atom_id res chain seq x y z
N MET A 1 3.53 -24.07 -14.93
CA MET A 1 2.84 -23.73 -13.67
C MET A 1 2.66 -24.93 -12.76
N THR A 2 2.17 -26.07 -13.25
CA THR A 2 1.85 -27.26 -12.44
C THR A 2 3.00 -27.80 -11.58
N ASN A 3 4.25 -27.74 -12.03
CA ASN A 3 5.39 -28.24 -11.24
C ASN A 3 5.63 -27.48 -9.92
N ARG A 4 5.29 -26.19 -9.84
CA ARG A 4 5.42 -25.42 -8.59
C ARG A 4 4.36 -25.82 -7.54
N PHE A 5 3.26 -26.41 -7.99
CA PHE A 5 2.11 -26.78 -7.17
C PHE A 5 1.89 -28.31 -7.15
N SER A 6 2.91 -29.11 -7.48
CA SER A 6 2.81 -30.57 -7.57
C SER A 6 2.39 -31.21 -6.24
N ASN A 7 2.81 -30.61 -5.13
CA ASN A 7 2.61 -31.12 -3.77
C ASN A 7 1.31 -30.63 -3.13
N TRP A 8 0.52 -29.79 -3.82
CA TRP A 8 -0.74 -29.27 -3.30
C TRP A 8 -1.88 -30.29 -3.49
N SER A 9 -2.93 -30.17 -2.69
CA SER A 9 -4.12 -31.03 -2.81
C SER A 9 -4.83 -30.85 -4.15
N ASN A 10 -5.74 -31.77 -4.49
CA ASN A 10 -6.38 -31.79 -5.82
C ASN A 10 -7.30 -30.59 -6.04
N GLU A 11 -7.91 -30.05 -4.98
CA GLU A 11 -8.83 -28.91 -5.03
C GLU A 11 -8.14 -27.67 -5.61
N TYR A 12 -6.92 -27.36 -5.17
CA TYR A 12 -6.14 -26.23 -5.69
C TYR A 12 -5.63 -26.47 -7.13
N LYS A 13 -5.35 -27.72 -7.48
CA LYS A 13 -4.95 -28.08 -8.86
C LYS A 13 -6.12 -27.91 -9.83
N GLU A 14 -7.34 -28.28 -9.43
CA GLU A 14 -8.56 -28.06 -10.19
C GLU A 14 -8.86 -26.57 -10.40
N LEU A 15 -8.61 -25.72 -9.40
CA LEU A 15 -8.72 -24.26 -9.55
C LEU A 15 -7.82 -23.73 -10.68
N ILE A 16 -6.56 -24.18 -10.75
CA ILE A 16 -5.63 -23.80 -11.82
C ILE A 16 -6.11 -24.33 -13.18
N ARG A 17 -6.56 -25.59 -13.26
CA ARG A 17 -7.06 -26.22 -14.50
C ARG A 17 -8.31 -25.57 -15.05
N SER A 18 -9.20 -25.13 -14.15
CA SER A 18 -10.48 -24.50 -14.50
C SER A 18 -10.33 -23.04 -14.93
N THR A 19 -9.17 -22.42 -14.69
CA THR A 19 -8.90 -21.03 -15.07
C THR A 19 -8.46 -20.93 -16.53
N THR A 20 -9.24 -20.23 -17.35
CA THR A 20 -9.01 -20.12 -18.80
C THR A 20 -7.98 -19.07 -19.19
N PHE A 21 -7.71 -18.09 -18.32
CA PHE A 21 -6.77 -17.00 -18.56
C PHE A 21 -6.17 -16.48 -17.26
N PHE A 22 -4.89 -16.10 -17.29
CA PHE A 22 -4.16 -15.57 -16.14
C PHE A 22 -3.59 -14.19 -16.45
N VAL A 23 -3.70 -13.28 -15.48
CA VAL A 23 -2.99 -11.99 -15.48
C VAL A 23 -1.87 -12.07 -14.46
N GLY A 24 -0.64 -11.88 -14.92
CA GLY A 24 0.52 -11.70 -14.04
C GLY A 24 0.74 -10.23 -13.76
N LEU A 25 0.91 -9.87 -12.48
CA LEU A 25 1.23 -8.52 -12.05
C LEU A 25 2.40 -8.55 -11.07
N THR A 26 3.45 -7.80 -11.37
CA THR A 26 4.60 -7.65 -10.46
C THR A 26 4.23 -6.69 -9.33
N ILE A 27 4.50 -7.10 -8.09
CA ILE A 27 4.36 -6.25 -6.91
C ILE A 27 5.34 -5.09 -6.98
N LYS A 28 4.86 -3.88 -6.67
CA LYS A 28 5.64 -2.64 -6.70
C LYS A 28 5.38 -1.84 -5.43
N ILE A 29 6.34 -1.00 -5.09
CA ILE A 29 6.25 -0.02 -4.01
C ILE A 29 6.67 1.36 -4.53
N PHE A 30 5.98 2.41 -4.10
CA PHE A 30 6.40 3.80 -4.28
C PHE A 30 6.90 4.35 -2.92
N PRO A 31 8.22 4.27 -2.66
CA PRO A 31 8.76 4.40 -1.30
C PRO A 31 8.72 5.84 -0.78
N LEU A 32 8.15 6.04 0.42
CA LEU A 32 8.09 7.33 1.12
C LEU A 32 9.34 7.66 1.96
N ASP A 33 10.22 6.70 2.18
CA ASP A 33 11.40 6.81 3.04
C ASP A 33 12.62 7.45 2.35
N LYS A 34 12.70 7.41 1.03
CA LYS A 34 13.91 7.82 0.29
C LYS A 34 14.14 9.32 0.25
N LYS A 35 13.11 10.12 -0.01
CA LYS A 35 13.21 11.58 -0.13
C LYS A 35 11.88 12.26 0.22
N PRO A 36 11.90 13.43 0.88
CA PRO A 36 10.71 14.26 0.98
C PRO A 36 10.27 14.74 -0.41
N TRP A 37 8.98 14.98 -0.58
CA TRP A 37 8.45 15.57 -1.81
C TRP A 37 8.94 17.01 -1.98
N LYS A 38 8.93 17.50 -3.22
CA LYS A 38 9.36 18.87 -3.55
C LYS A 38 8.48 19.88 -2.80
N SER A 39 9.11 20.78 -2.06
CA SER A 39 8.44 21.91 -1.38
C SER A 39 8.22 23.11 -2.32
N ASN A 40 9.09 23.32 -3.30
CA ASN A 40 8.96 24.40 -4.28
C ASN A 40 8.18 23.90 -5.52
N ARG A 41 6.87 24.15 -5.55
CA ARG A 41 5.96 23.77 -6.65
C ARG A 41 5.47 25.02 -7.37
N PRO A 42 5.33 25.00 -8.70
CA PRO A 42 4.86 26.17 -9.46
C PRO A 42 3.39 26.52 -9.19
N LEU A 43 2.56 25.52 -8.88
CA LEU A 43 1.15 25.65 -8.48
C LEU A 43 0.81 24.56 -7.45
N PRO A 44 -0.27 24.72 -6.67
CA PRO A 44 -0.74 23.69 -5.74
C PRO A 44 -1.06 22.37 -6.47
N ILE A 45 -0.39 21.30 -6.07
CA ILE A 45 -0.62 19.93 -6.57
C ILE A 45 -0.21 18.95 -5.47
N THR A 46 -0.94 17.86 -5.30
CA THR A 46 -0.59 16.78 -4.37
C THR A 46 -1.09 15.42 -4.92
N LEU A 47 -0.75 14.33 -4.25
CA LEU A 47 -1.12 12.96 -4.61
C LEU A 47 -1.81 12.28 -3.42
N ILE A 48 -2.72 11.34 -3.70
CA ILE A 48 -3.43 10.51 -2.70
C ILE A 48 -3.50 9.04 -3.17
N GLY A 49 -3.78 8.12 -2.25
CA GLY A 49 -3.88 6.68 -2.49
C GLY A 49 -2.61 6.07 -3.07
N ASP A 50 -2.75 5.07 -3.94
CA ASP A 50 -1.62 4.38 -4.58
C ASP A 50 -0.68 5.34 -5.34
N THR A 51 -1.17 6.49 -5.81
CA THR A 51 -0.30 7.49 -6.44
C THR A 51 0.65 8.16 -5.45
N ALA A 52 0.27 8.24 -4.17
CA ALA A 52 1.09 8.78 -3.10
C ALA A 52 1.98 7.71 -2.46
N HIS A 53 1.47 6.49 -2.25
CA HIS A 53 2.13 5.51 -1.39
C HIS A 53 1.85 4.04 -1.74
N LEU A 54 1.74 3.69 -3.03
CA LEU A 54 1.64 2.28 -3.49
C LEU A 54 2.57 1.34 -2.70
N MET A 55 2.04 0.21 -2.24
CA MET A 55 2.76 -0.75 -1.38
C MET A 55 2.31 -2.20 -1.61
N PRO A 56 3.07 -3.21 -1.13
CA PRO A 56 2.65 -4.61 -1.20
C PRO A 56 1.30 -4.86 -0.50
N PRO A 57 0.38 -5.65 -1.09
CA PRO A 57 -0.99 -5.80 -0.55
C PRO A 57 -1.11 -6.85 0.56
N PHE A 58 -0.03 -7.52 0.94
CA PHE A 58 -0.06 -8.75 1.73
C PHE A 58 -0.51 -8.55 3.19
N ALA A 59 -0.27 -7.35 3.76
CA ALA A 59 -0.72 -6.97 5.10
C ALA A 59 -2.15 -6.39 5.13
N GLY A 60 -2.88 -6.37 4.00
CA GLY A 60 -4.22 -5.76 3.94
C GLY A 60 -4.21 -4.23 3.92
N GLN A 61 -3.04 -3.61 3.72
CA GLN A 61 -2.87 -2.17 3.52
C GLN A 61 -3.27 -1.75 2.09
N GLY A 62 -3.50 -0.46 1.87
CA GLY A 62 -3.81 0.12 0.56
C GLY A 62 -5.03 1.04 0.57
N VAL A 63 -6.23 0.48 0.31
CA VAL A 63 -7.43 1.33 0.13
C VAL A 63 -7.78 2.17 1.37
N ASN A 64 -7.59 1.62 2.57
CA ASN A 64 -7.90 2.34 3.81
C ASN A 64 -6.98 3.55 4.01
N SER A 65 -5.67 3.44 3.74
CA SER A 65 -4.77 4.59 3.80
C SER A 65 -5.12 5.64 2.74
N GLY A 66 -5.50 5.21 1.53
CA GLY A 66 -5.99 6.13 0.50
C GLY A 66 -7.27 6.88 0.88
N LEU A 67 -8.19 6.24 1.60
CA LEU A 67 -9.40 6.90 2.12
C LEU A 67 -9.08 7.88 3.26
N VAL A 68 -8.09 7.57 4.09
CA VAL A 68 -7.57 8.52 5.10
C VAL A 68 -6.95 9.74 4.43
N ASP A 69 -6.21 9.57 3.33
CA ASP A 69 -5.69 10.71 2.56
C ASP A 69 -6.84 11.63 2.10
N ALA A 70 -7.89 11.03 1.53
CA ALA A 70 -9.04 11.76 1.03
C ALA A 70 -9.74 12.55 2.14
N LEU A 71 -9.94 11.93 3.32
CA LEU A 71 -10.54 12.57 4.48
C LEU A 71 -9.70 13.77 4.93
N ILE A 72 -8.43 13.55 5.28
CA ILE A 72 -7.53 14.59 5.81
C ILE A 72 -7.38 15.74 4.83
N LEU A 73 -7.16 15.45 3.55
CA LEU A 73 -6.99 16.49 2.54
C LEU A 73 -8.29 17.29 2.33
N SER A 74 -9.45 16.61 2.32
CA SER A 74 -10.74 17.28 2.17
C SER A 74 -11.05 18.21 3.35
N ASP A 75 -10.83 17.76 4.59
CA ASP A 75 -11.02 18.54 5.81
C ASP A 75 -10.07 19.75 5.81
N ASN A 76 -8.79 19.54 5.49
CA ASN A 76 -7.81 20.62 5.41
C ASN A 76 -8.18 21.71 4.39
N LEU A 77 -8.83 21.34 3.29
CA LEU A 77 -9.25 22.28 2.25
C LEU A 77 -10.61 22.94 2.55
N ALA A 78 -11.46 22.33 3.38
CA ALA A 78 -12.81 22.82 3.66
C ALA A 78 -12.91 23.65 4.95
N ASP A 79 -12.10 23.35 5.98
CA ASP A 79 -12.28 23.88 7.33
C ASP A 79 -11.87 25.35 7.50
N GLY A 80 -11.21 25.97 6.51
CA GLY A 80 -10.73 27.35 6.59
C GLY A 80 -9.66 27.59 7.66
N LYS A 81 -9.01 26.52 8.15
CA LYS A 81 -7.96 26.56 9.19
C LYS A 81 -6.58 26.98 8.68
N PHE A 82 -6.38 27.02 7.37
CA PHE A 82 -5.10 27.31 6.72
C PHE A 82 -5.19 28.59 5.89
N ASN A 83 -4.07 29.32 5.78
CA ASN A 83 -4.04 30.60 5.08
C ASN A 83 -3.92 30.44 3.56
N SER A 84 -3.57 29.25 3.07
CA SER A 84 -3.48 28.94 1.64
C SER A 84 -3.68 27.45 1.34
N ILE A 85 -3.89 27.13 0.05
CA ILE A 85 -3.98 25.75 -0.44
C ILE A 85 -2.66 25.01 -0.19
N GLU A 86 -1.52 25.69 -0.35
CA GLU A 86 -0.19 25.13 -0.10
C GLU A 86 0.00 24.73 1.37
N GLU A 87 -0.49 25.53 2.32
CA GLU A 87 -0.45 25.19 3.74
C GLU A 87 -1.31 23.97 4.06
N ALA A 88 -2.53 23.92 3.53
CA ALA A 88 -3.44 22.78 3.69
C ALA A 88 -2.85 21.47 3.12
N VAL A 89 -2.30 21.54 1.90
CA VAL A 89 -1.61 20.42 1.25
C VAL A 89 -0.38 19.99 2.03
N LYS A 90 0.45 20.93 2.48
CA LYS A 90 1.64 20.63 3.27
C LYS A 90 1.29 19.93 4.57
N ASN A 91 0.23 20.37 5.24
CA ASN A 91 -0.24 19.72 6.47
C ASN A 91 -0.74 18.29 6.20
N TYR A 92 -1.52 18.09 5.13
CA TYR A 92 -1.95 16.75 4.70
C TYR A 92 -0.74 15.84 4.46
N GLU A 93 0.22 16.29 3.64
CA GLU A 93 1.41 15.49 3.31
C GLU A 93 2.20 15.14 4.56
N GLN A 94 2.38 16.07 5.50
CA GLN A 94 3.08 15.79 6.77
C GLN A 94 2.43 14.65 7.55
N GLN A 95 1.10 14.58 7.59
CA GLN A 95 0.38 13.48 8.24
C GLN A 95 0.49 12.18 7.43
N MET A 96 0.29 12.26 6.11
CA MET A 96 0.39 11.11 5.21
C MET A 96 1.76 10.43 5.24
N PHE A 97 2.84 11.21 5.30
CA PHE A 97 4.19 10.68 5.43
C PHE A 97 4.41 9.89 6.73
N ILE A 98 3.59 10.07 7.76
CA ILE A 98 3.68 9.32 9.02
C ILE A 98 3.00 7.95 8.85
N TYR A 99 1.68 7.93 8.66
CA TYR A 99 0.94 6.67 8.56
C TYR A 99 1.27 5.88 7.28
N GLY A 100 1.62 6.57 6.19
CA GLY A 100 2.01 5.92 4.94
C GLY A 100 3.32 5.16 5.06
N LYS A 101 4.29 5.65 5.84
CA LYS A 101 5.54 4.93 6.11
C LYS A 101 5.30 3.72 7.00
N GLU A 102 4.52 3.87 8.06
CA GLU A 102 4.15 2.77 8.94
C GLU A 102 3.48 1.64 8.16
N ALA A 103 2.51 1.97 7.29
CA ALA A 103 1.84 0.99 6.43
C ALA A 103 2.79 0.33 5.42
N GLN A 104 3.75 1.07 4.85
CA GLN A 104 4.76 0.52 3.95
C GLN A 104 5.73 -0.41 4.66
N GLU A 105 6.16 -0.08 5.87
CA GLU A 105 7.03 -0.90 6.71
C GLU A 105 6.33 -2.22 7.09
N GLU A 106 5.09 -2.14 7.57
CA GLU A 106 4.27 -3.31 7.89
C GLU A 106 4.09 -4.23 6.67
N SER A 107 3.69 -3.65 5.53
CA SER A 107 3.46 -4.40 4.29
C SER A 107 4.71 -5.05 3.75
N THR A 108 5.86 -4.36 3.83
CA THR A 108 7.15 -4.88 3.38
C THR A 108 7.64 -6.00 4.30
N GLN A 109 7.50 -5.84 5.62
CA GLN A 109 7.86 -6.89 6.56
C GLN A 109 6.97 -8.12 6.37
N ASN A 110 5.66 -7.92 6.19
CA ASN A 110 4.72 -9.01 5.94
C ASN A 110 5.00 -9.74 4.62
N GLU A 111 5.36 -9.01 3.54
CA GLU A 111 5.86 -9.62 2.30
C GLU A 111 7.06 -10.53 2.58
N ILE A 112 8.10 -10.02 3.26
CA ILE A 112 9.29 -10.80 3.58
C ILE A 112 8.94 -12.07 4.37
N GLU A 113 8.10 -11.97 5.39
CA GLU A 113 7.68 -13.11 6.21
C GLU A 113 6.88 -14.14 5.41
N MET A 114 5.86 -13.71 4.66
CA MET A 114 4.96 -14.61 3.93
C MET A 114 5.66 -15.39 2.81
N PHE A 115 6.74 -14.85 2.25
CA PHE A 115 7.51 -15.53 1.20
C PHE A 115 8.64 -16.42 1.74
N LYS A 116 8.79 -16.55 3.07
CA LYS A 116 9.71 -17.55 3.65
C LYS A 116 9.22 -18.98 3.37
N PRO A 117 10.12 -19.94 3.12
CA PRO A 117 9.72 -21.32 2.76
C PRO A 117 8.91 -22.07 3.83
N ASP A 118 9.03 -21.67 5.09
CA ASP A 118 8.45 -22.31 6.27
C ASP A 118 7.32 -21.50 6.93
N PHE A 119 6.83 -20.47 6.23
CA PHE A 119 5.77 -19.60 6.72
C PHE A 119 4.46 -20.34 6.97
N THR A 120 3.79 -19.98 8.06
CA THR A 120 2.39 -20.30 8.35
C THR A 120 1.68 -19.10 8.98
N PHE A 121 0.37 -18.98 8.76
CA PHE A 121 -0.41 -17.93 9.42
C PHE A 121 -0.50 -18.12 10.93
N GLN A 122 -0.40 -19.36 11.42
CA GLN A 122 -0.28 -19.66 12.86
C GLN A 122 0.91 -18.94 13.50
N GLN A 123 2.09 -19.01 12.87
CA GLN A 123 3.28 -18.29 13.33
C GLN A 123 3.07 -16.77 13.35
N LEU A 124 2.43 -16.23 12.30
CA LEU A 124 2.17 -14.79 12.21
C LEU A 124 1.18 -14.30 13.28
N LEU A 125 0.15 -15.09 13.56
CA LEU A 125 -0.92 -14.75 14.50
C LEU A 125 -0.58 -15.13 15.95
N ASN A 126 0.55 -15.81 16.19
CA ASN A 126 0.93 -16.38 17.48
C ASN A 126 -0.16 -17.30 18.07
N VAL A 127 -0.78 -18.13 17.22
CA VAL A 127 -1.84 -19.09 17.59
C VAL A 127 -1.51 -20.52 17.19
#